data_AF-A0A2G6QRV7-F1
#
_entry.id   AF-A0A2G6QRV7-F1
#
_cell.length_a   1.000
_cell.length_b   1.000
_cell.length_c   1.000
_cell.angle_alpha   90.00
_cell.angle_beta   90.00
_cell.angle_gamma   90.00
#
_symmetry.space_group_name_H-M   'P 1'
#
loop_
_entity.id
_entity.type
_entity.pdbx_description
1 polymer ?
#
loop_
_entity_poly.entity_id
_entity_poly.type
_entity_poly.pdbx_seq_one_letter_code
_entity_poly.pdbx_strand_id
1 'polypeptide(L)'
;MTVAEKIALLKEKREQAKQMGGEKRLAKQKEKGKLNARERLDLLFDEGTFHEIDTFVKHRSVNFGMEKVEVTSDAVIVGHGLVNGRTVFAFSQDFTSR
;
A
#
# COMPACT_ATOMS: atom_id res chain seq x y z
N MET A 1 15.80 -10.07 -20.35
CA MET A 1 15.11 -10.64 -19.18
C MET A 1 14.27 -11.83 -19.58
N THR A 2 14.44 -12.97 -18.92
CA THR A 2 13.57 -14.14 -19.04
C THR A 2 12.22 -13.92 -18.34
N VAL A 3 11.24 -14.80 -18.58
CA VAL A 3 9.96 -14.76 -17.86
C VAL A 3 10.17 -14.95 -16.36
N ALA A 4 11.05 -15.87 -15.96
CA ALA A 4 11.38 -16.11 -14.56
C ALA A 4 11.95 -14.86 -13.88
N GLU A 5 12.86 -14.15 -14.55
CA GLU A 5 13.40 -12.88 -14.06
C GLU A 5 12.33 -11.80 -13.92
N LYS A 6 11.38 -11.71 -14.86
CA LYS A 6 10.26 -10.75 -14.77
C LYS A 6 9.33 -11.05 -13.60
N ILE A 7 9.07 -12.32 -13.33
CA ILE A 7 8.26 -12.75 -12.17
C ILE A 7 8.99 -12.42 -10.86
N ALA A 8 10.29 -12.65 -10.78
CA ALA A 8 11.10 -12.29 -9.62
C ALA A 8 11.06 -10.78 -9.36
N LEU A 9 11.25 -9.97 -10.40
CA LEU A 9 11.15 -8.52 -10.31
C LEU A 9 9.76 -8.04 -9.84
N LEU A 10 8.68 -8.65 -10.31
CA LEU A 10 7.33 -8.33 -9.85
C LEU A 10 7.16 -8.61 -8.35
N LYS A 11 7.66 -9.75 -7.87
CA LYS A 11 7.60 -10.12 -6.44
C LYS A 11 8.37 -9.11 -5.59
N GLU A 12 9.57 -8.74 -6.02
CA GLU A 12 10.38 -7.72 -5.35
C GLU A 12 9.64 -6.38 -5.25
N LYS A 13 9.05 -5.91 -6.37
CA LYS A 13 8.25 -4.67 -6.37
C LYS A 13 7.05 -4.74 -5.42
N ARG A 14 6.41 -5.90 -5.27
CA ARG A 14 5.31 -6.09 -4.31
C ARG A 14 5.79 -5.95 -2.87
N GLU A 15 6.93 -6.56 -2.54
CA GLU A 15 7.50 -6.44 -1.19
C GLU A 15 7.94 -5.00 -0.89
N GLN A 16 8.55 -4.30 -1.86
CA GLN A 16 8.86 -2.87 -1.73
C GLN A 16 7.59 -2.05 -1.50
N ALA A 17 6.50 -2.33 -2.21
CA ALA A 17 5.26 -1.57 -2.07
C ALA A 17 4.62 -1.72 -0.66
N LYS A 18 4.80 -2.88 -0.02
CA LYS A 18 4.32 -3.12 1.35
C LYS A 18 5.05 -2.28 2.40
N GLN A 19 6.24 -1.78 2.10
CA GLN A 19 7.03 -0.93 3.02
C GLN A 19 6.43 0.47 3.23
N MET A 20 5.47 0.91 2.38
CA MET A 20 4.77 2.19 2.55
C MET A 20 5.77 3.36 2.70
N GLY A 21 5.58 4.25 3.68
CA GLY A 21 6.49 5.36 3.98
C GLY A 21 7.83 4.98 4.65
N GLY A 22 8.12 3.68 4.77
CA GLY A 22 9.33 3.13 5.36
C GLY A 22 9.26 2.92 6.88
N GLU A 23 10.17 2.09 7.39
CA GLU A 23 10.20 1.62 8.78
C GLU A 23 10.13 2.75 9.81
N LYS A 24 10.92 3.81 9.61
CA LYS A 24 10.97 4.95 10.55
C LYS A 24 9.63 5.65 10.70
N ARG A 25 8.88 5.82 9.60
CA ARG A 25 7.57 6.51 9.65
C ARG A 25 6.48 5.56 10.17
N LEU A 26 6.55 4.27 9.84
CA LEU A 26 5.67 3.25 10.41
C LEU A 26 5.86 3.12 11.93
N ALA A 27 7.11 3.12 12.41
CA ALA A 27 7.41 3.12 13.84
C ALA A 27 6.78 4.32 14.55
N LYS A 28 6.94 5.54 14.00
CA LYS A 28 6.32 6.76 14.54
C LYS A 28 4.78 6.70 14.55
N GLN A 29 4.16 6.04 13.57
CA GLN A 29 2.71 5.84 13.55
C GLN A 29 2.29 4.89 14.67
N LYS A 30 3.02 3.79 14.85
CA LYS A 30 2.80 2.79 15.90
C LYS A 30 3.00 3.36 17.30
N GLU A 31 4.02 4.19 17.51
CA GLU A 31 4.26 4.90 18.78
C GLU A 31 3.07 5.78 19.21
N LYS A 32 2.29 6.28 18.25
CA LYS A 32 1.05 7.03 18.52
C LYS A 32 -0.16 6.14 18.83
N GLY A 33 0.04 4.82 18.94
CA GLY A 33 -1.04 3.85 19.11
C GLY A 33 -1.93 3.71 17.88
N LYS A 34 -1.46 4.11 16.70
CA LYS A 34 -2.23 4.05 15.45
C LYS A 34 -1.74 2.90 14.58
N LEU A 35 -2.69 2.16 14.03
CA LEU A 35 -2.42 1.22 12.95
C LEU A 35 -2.03 1.95 11.66
N ASN A 36 -1.26 1.29 10.80
CA ASN A 36 -0.97 1.72 9.44
C ASN A 36 -2.16 1.43 8.49
N ALA A 37 -2.05 1.83 7.23
CA ALA A 37 -3.17 1.73 6.29
C ALA A 37 -3.59 0.28 6.00
N ARG A 38 -2.62 -0.64 5.82
CA ARG A 38 -2.87 -2.06 5.53
C ARG A 38 -3.34 -2.81 6.76
N GLU A 39 -2.74 -2.57 7.93
CA GLU A 39 -3.19 -3.15 9.20
C GLU A 39 -4.67 -2.86 9.48
N ARG A 40 -5.18 -1.67 9.12
CA ARG A 40 -6.60 -1.35 9.28
C ARG A 40 -7.50 -2.16 8.33
N LEU A 41 -7.03 -2.40 7.10
CA LEU A 41 -7.77 -3.19 6.11
C LEU A 41 -7.75 -4.67 6.50
N ASP A 42 -6.61 -5.18 6.97
CA ASP A 42 -6.47 -6.55 7.46
C ASP A 42 -7.39 -6.84 8.65
N LEU A 43 -7.71 -5.84 9.48
CA LEU A 43 -8.69 -5.97 10.57
C LEU A 43 -10.15 -5.82 10.11
N LEU A 44 -10.40 -5.09 9.03
CA LEU A 44 -11.75 -4.83 8.53
C LEU A 44 -12.30 -6.01 7.74
N PHE A 45 -11.46 -6.59 6.88
CA PHE A 45 -11.83 -7.65 5.96
C PHE A 45 -11.65 -9.03 6.60
N ASP A 46 -12.48 -9.97 6.17
CA ASP A 46 -12.33 -11.38 6.50
C ASP A 46 -10.94 -11.84 6.03
N GLU A 47 -10.27 -12.67 6.83
CA GLU A 47 -8.87 -13.06 6.62
C GLU A 47 -8.64 -13.62 5.20
N GLY A 48 -7.63 -13.08 4.51
CA GLY A 48 -7.24 -13.52 3.17
C GLY A 48 -8.17 -13.10 2.03
N THR A 49 -9.20 -12.29 2.30
CA THR A 49 -10.19 -11.88 1.27
C THR A 49 -9.89 -10.54 0.61
N PHE A 50 -9.08 -9.68 1.23
CA PHE A 50 -8.76 -8.37 0.68
C PHE A 50 -7.87 -8.48 -0.57
N HIS A 51 -8.37 -7.93 -1.67
CA HIS A 51 -7.69 -7.81 -2.95
C HIS A 51 -7.35 -6.34 -3.22
N GLU A 52 -6.07 -6.02 -3.10
CA GLU A 52 -5.54 -4.68 -3.38
C GLU A 52 -5.46 -4.45 -4.89
N ILE A 53 -5.92 -3.27 -5.33
CA ILE A 53 -5.78 -2.79 -6.71
C ILE A 53 -4.90 -1.55 -6.72
N ASP A 54 -4.33 -1.24 -7.89
CA ASP A 54 -3.52 -0.02 -8.09
C ASP A 54 -2.29 0.13 -7.18
N THR A 55 -1.79 -0.96 -6.59
CA THR A 55 -0.61 -0.99 -5.69
C THR A 55 0.61 -0.23 -6.24
N PHE A 56 0.81 -0.26 -7.56
CA PHE A 56 1.98 0.34 -8.22
C PHE A 56 1.74 1.74 -8.79
N VAL A 57 0.57 2.34 -8.56
CA VAL A 57 0.32 3.72 -8.97
C VAL A 57 1.29 4.66 -8.26
N LYS A 58 1.79 5.64 -9.03
CA LYS A 58 2.66 6.74 -8.59
C LYS A 58 2.08 8.03 -9.13
N HIS A 59 2.23 9.14 -8.39
CA HIS A 59 1.90 10.44 -8.93
C HIS A 59 2.71 10.76 -10.20
N ARG A 60 2.18 11.68 -11.01
CA ARG A 60 2.85 12.21 -12.21
C ARG A 60 3.16 13.71 -12.09
N SER A 61 3.01 14.27 -10.90
CA SER A 61 3.31 15.68 -10.63
C SER A 61 4.81 15.94 -10.79
N VAL A 62 5.13 17.05 -11.46
CA VAL A 62 6.48 17.61 -11.60
C VAL A 62 6.59 19.00 -10.97
N ASN A 63 5.54 19.43 -10.26
CA ASN A 63 5.52 20.73 -9.62
C ASN A 63 6.29 20.67 -8.30
N PHE A 64 6.98 21.75 -7.95
CA PHE A 64 7.61 21.95 -6.64
C PHE A 64 8.57 20.83 -6.20
N GLY A 65 9.26 20.16 -7.13
CA GLY A 65 10.24 19.11 -6.83
C GLY A 65 9.65 17.72 -6.63
N MET A 66 8.34 17.54 -6.87
CA MET A 66 7.66 16.26 -6.73
C MET A 66 8.23 15.17 -7.65
N GLU A 67 8.86 15.51 -8.76
CA GLU A 67 9.49 14.54 -9.67
C GLU A 67 10.62 13.71 -9.02
N LYS A 68 11.14 14.16 -7.87
CA LYS A 68 12.18 13.49 -7.09
C LYS A 68 11.63 12.69 -5.91
N VAL A 69 10.33 12.78 -5.65
CA VAL A 69 9.66 12.11 -4.55
C VAL A 69 9.01 10.84 -5.11
N GLU A 70 9.23 9.71 -4.45
CA GLU A 70 8.48 8.49 -4.75
C GLU A 70 7.47 8.24 -3.64
N VAL A 71 6.19 8.15 -4.03
CA VAL A 71 5.08 7.83 -3.13
C VAL A 71 4.43 6.55 -3.61
N THR A 72 4.59 5.47 -2.84
CA THR A 72 4.02 4.16 -3.15
C THR A 72 2.49 4.21 -3.05
N SER A 73 1.80 3.59 -4.03
CA SER A 73 0.33 3.54 -4.13
C SER A 73 -0.33 4.92 -4.05
N ASP A 74 0.40 5.98 -4.41
CA ASP A 74 0.02 7.39 -4.23
C ASP A 74 -0.60 7.71 -2.85
N ALA A 75 -0.04 7.09 -1.79
CA ALA A 75 -0.44 7.22 -0.40
C ALA A 75 -1.87 6.73 -0.05
N VAL A 76 -2.50 5.92 -0.90
CA VAL A 76 -3.81 5.31 -0.61
C VAL A 76 -3.87 3.85 -1.02
N ILE A 77 -4.31 3.00 -0.09
CA ILE A 77 -4.50 1.58 -0.35
C ILE A 77 -5.96 1.37 -0.70
N VAL A 78 -6.25 0.85 -1.89
CA VAL A 78 -7.60 0.69 -2.43
C VAL A 78 -7.83 -0.77 -2.79
N GLY A 79 -9.03 -1.28 -2.54
CA GLY A 79 -9.35 -2.66 -2.90
C GLY A 79 -10.76 -3.07 -2.52
N HIS A 80 -10.98 -4.37 -2.61
CA HIS A 80 -12.23 -5.01 -2.23
C HIS A 80 -11.98 -6.35 -1.55
N GLY A 81 -12.94 -6.83 -0.78
CA GLY A 81 -12.86 -8.11 -0.09
C GLY A 81 -14.21 -8.47 0.52
N LEU A 82 -14.21 -9.37 1.49
CA LEU A 82 -15.41 -9.76 2.23
C LEU A 82 -15.39 -9.18 3.64
N VAL A 83 -16.54 -8.72 4.12
CA VAL A 83 -16.77 -8.37 5.53
C VAL A 83 -17.99 -9.15 5.98
N ASN A 84 -17.81 -10.10 6.90
CA ASN A 84 -18.85 -11.06 7.27
C ASN A 84 -19.46 -11.76 6.05
N GLY A 85 -18.61 -12.20 5.11
CA GLY A 85 -19.00 -12.89 3.87
C GLY A 85 -19.61 -12.01 2.78
N ARG A 86 -19.69 -10.69 2.97
CA ARG A 86 -20.32 -9.77 2.01
C ARG A 86 -19.28 -8.91 1.31
N THR A 87 -19.40 -8.77 -0.01
CA THR A 87 -18.48 -7.93 -0.80
C THR A 87 -18.53 -6.48 -0.34
N VAL A 88 -17.37 -5.92 0.00
CA VAL A 88 -17.18 -4.53 0.40
C VAL A 88 -15.97 -3.96 -0.35
N PHE A 89 -16.09 -2.69 -0.75
CA PHE A 89 -14.99 -1.90 -1.29
C PHE A 89 -14.55 -0.90 -0.24
N ALA A 90 -13.24 -0.71 -0.10
CA ALA A 90 -12.69 0.23 0.87
C ALA A 90 -11.40 0.86 0.35
N PHE A 91 -11.07 2.01 0.92
CA PHE A 91 -9.75 2.60 0.81
C PHE A 91 -9.23 3.00 2.19
N SER A 92 -7.92 3.02 2.36
CA SER A 92 -7.23 3.40 3.58
C SER A 92 -6.04 4.29 3.25
N GLN A 93 -6.10 5.56 3.67
CA GLN A 93 -5.03 6.51 3.43
C GLN A 93 -3.81 6.23 4.33
N ASP A 94 -2.63 6.24 3.71
CA ASP A 94 -1.35 6.01 4.36
C ASP A 94 -0.67 7.33 4.77
N PHE A 95 -0.77 7.64 6.06
CA PHE A 95 -0.13 8.81 6.66
C PHE A 95 1.40 8.75 6.73
N THR A 96 2.00 7.62 6.34
CA THR A 96 3.46 7.47 6.29
C THR A 96 4.03 7.84 4.92
N SER A 97 3.26 7.79 3.85
CA SER A 97 3.73 8.07 2.49
C SER A 97 3.63 9.59 2.19
N ARG A 98 4.79 10.24 2.08
CA ARG A 98 4.95 11.68 1.76
C ARG A 98 6.39 12.01 1.37
#